data_AF-A0A4Q5Z5P1-F1
#
_entry.id   AF-A0A4Q5Z5P1-F1
#
_cell.length_a   1.000
_cell.length_b   1.000
_cell.length_c   1.000
_cell.angle_alpha   90.00
_cell.angle_beta   90.00
_cell.angle_gamma   90.00
#
_symmetry.space_group_name_H-M   'P 1'
#
loop_
_entity.id
_entity.type
_entity.pdbx_description
1 polymer ?
#
loop_
_entity_poly.entity_id
_entity_poly.type
_entity_poly.pdbx_seq_one_letter_code
_entity_poly.pdbx_strand_id
1 'polypeptide(L)'
;MHQHHPNYSLTHTKAEGTAEEDFVNPLPRAVLRSNSFILLDGAWRFAVDTQDDGINERWYLSHEYTSIAEWPGSIEEHMEKAGLKDRWQDKVVAWYEREFPLPELAEENGDPHSLLQLTFGACGYDTRVWLNGIPLRTIEGEEVHIGEYTSFSYELNQTDLKPINRLTVRIADTMDADIPRGKQESHVYKRGGIWYQTYTGAVRSVWLETVERNRLRSRVGVVSIVEDNLVRFNLTTRIHDPGNYILRLKIYNRNETGGEPIATDDFPLRLDAGEKQQRVVIEVPGAKHWSPEEPTLYVLVAELIDETGYTAKIETHFGLRKIEARGCCVYLNNKAVYLDGILYQPGTATYEEIKNHMYAMKKLGCNLVRIHIAGVDPRIYNLADKMGMLLWVEVPSPHSSTHRSRGFHREELLRMLALIETHPSVVIWSLYNEDWGAQDIATNPETRQYIMDMYHFMQLAHPQFLVVDNDGWQHISYTGRLKSDLLTAHLYTPDLSRWKELLDAIVSGKMEGVAAFPLVVGDPFFYRKQVPLIISEWGGFGFSDYGGPKGSDERTSLIKAFKDELRSRPIAGDVYTQATNIEDERNGLIDAHTGELSVAEGLLNSRSR
;
A
#
# COMPACT_ATOMS: atom_id res chain seq x y z
N MET A 1 -9.70 21.51 56.23
CA MET A 1 -10.98 21.98 55.64
C MET A 1 -10.66 22.73 54.37
N HIS A 2 -11.17 22.21 53.23
CA HIS A 2 -11.54 22.87 51.96
C HIS A 2 -10.65 24.01 51.42
N GLN A 3 -9.91 23.76 50.32
CA GLN A 3 -10.32 23.91 48.89
C GLN A 3 -10.23 25.34 48.36
N HIS A 4 -9.30 25.58 47.43
CA HIS A 4 -9.60 26.07 46.07
C HIS A 4 -8.31 26.15 45.23
N HIS A 5 -8.16 25.23 44.27
CA HIS A 5 -7.31 25.41 43.09
C HIS A 5 -8.19 25.99 41.98
N PRO A 6 -7.82 27.12 41.35
CA PRO A 6 -8.31 27.47 40.03
C PRO A 6 -7.26 27.06 38.99
N ASN A 7 -7.45 25.88 38.38
CA ASN A 7 -6.79 25.52 37.12
C ASN A 7 -7.68 25.98 35.97
N TYR A 8 -7.40 27.15 35.41
CA TYR A 8 -7.78 27.51 34.05
C TYR A 8 -6.53 27.98 33.32
N SER A 9 -5.76 27.02 32.80
CA SER A 9 -4.84 27.27 31.69
C SER A 9 -5.61 26.97 30.42
N LEU A 10 -6.11 28.02 29.77
CA LEU A 10 -6.51 27.96 28.37
C LEU A 10 -5.23 27.81 27.53
N THR A 11 -4.79 26.58 27.32
CA THR A 11 -3.76 26.30 26.32
C THR A 11 -4.40 26.53 24.95
N HIS A 12 -4.06 27.66 24.35
CA HIS A 12 -4.28 27.89 22.92
C HIS A 12 -3.62 26.75 22.14
N THR A 13 -4.41 26.04 21.33
CA THR A 13 -3.91 25.10 20.34
C THR A 13 -2.92 25.85 19.46
N LYS A 14 -1.66 25.38 19.40
CA LYS A 14 -0.72 25.85 18.38
C LYS A 14 -1.39 25.59 17.03
N ALA A 15 -1.54 26.61 16.20
CA ALA A 15 -1.81 26.40 14.80
C ALA A 15 -0.71 25.48 14.26
N GLU A 16 -1.08 24.32 13.71
CA GLU A 16 -0.17 23.51 12.90
C GLU A 16 0.31 24.42 11.77
N GLY A 17 1.56 24.87 11.87
CA GLY A 17 2.22 25.51 10.75
C GLY A 17 2.22 24.51 9.61
N THR A 18 1.65 24.89 8.47
CA THR A 18 1.92 24.24 7.19
C THR A 18 3.43 24.37 6.97
N ALA A 19 4.19 23.37 7.43
CA ALA A 19 5.60 23.28 7.09
C ALA A 19 5.68 23.33 5.56
N GLU A 20 6.48 24.26 5.03
CA GLU A 20 6.75 24.35 3.60
C GLU A 20 7.14 22.96 3.08
N GLU A 21 6.58 22.59 1.91
CA GLU A 21 6.75 21.28 1.27
C GLU A 21 8.17 21.10 0.71
N ASP A 22 9.20 21.17 1.55
CA ASP A 22 10.60 21.03 1.13
C ASP A 22 10.98 19.60 0.70
N PHE A 23 10.01 18.68 0.66
CA PHE A 23 10.22 17.27 0.36
C PHE A 23 9.01 16.67 -0.38
N VAL A 24 8.72 17.23 -1.56
CA VAL A 24 7.90 16.54 -2.56
C VAL A 24 8.81 15.54 -3.25
N ASN A 25 8.63 14.24 -3.01
CA ASN A 25 9.23 13.25 -3.90
C ASN A 25 8.50 13.38 -5.25
N PRO A 26 9.17 13.85 -6.31
CA PRO A 26 8.50 14.03 -7.59
C PRO A 26 8.13 12.70 -8.24
N LEU A 27 8.68 11.58 -7.75
CA LEU A 27 8.50 10.24 -8.29
C LEU A 27 7.86 9.30 -7.24
N PRO A 28 7.01 8.35 -7.64
CA PRO A 28 6.33 7.43 -6.73
C PRO A 28 7.27 6.31 -6.23
N ARG A 29 8.32 6.66 -5.46
CA ARG A 29 9.31 5.72 -4.91
C ARG A 29 9.55 5.93 -3.41
N ALA A 30 10.03 4.90 -2.72
CA ALA A 30 10.27 4.92 -1.26
C ALA A 30 11.51 5.74 -0.82
N VAL A 31 12.40 6.10 -1.75
CA VAL A 31 13.66 6.79 -1.44
C VAL A 31 13.89 7.97 -2.39
N LEU A 32 14.59 8.99 -1.93
CA LEU A 32 15.14 10.05 -2.77
C LEU A 32 16.55 9.70 -3.25
N ARG A 33 16.88 10.27 -4.41
CA ARG A 33 18.22 10.32 -4.99
C ARG A 33 18.46 11.75 -5.45
N SER A 34 19.71 12.19 -5.40
CA SER A 34 20.12 13.51 -5.88
C SER A 34 20.35 13.56 -7.40
N ASN A 35 19.80 12.60 -8.14
CA ASN A 35 20.01 12.44 -9.58
C ASN A 35 19.01 13.25 -10.42
N SER A 36 19.38 13.52 -11.67
CA SER A 36 18.46 14.06 -12.66
C SER A 36 17.58 12.95 -13.24
N PHE A 37 16.34 13.31 -13.58
CA PHE A 37 15.40 12.43 -14.26
C PHE A 37 14.65 13.18 -15.36
N ILE A 38 14.15 12.41 -16.33
CA ILE A 38 13.29 12.87 -17.43
C ILE A 38 11.97 12.11 -17.31
N LEU A 39 10.87 12.84 -17.17
CA LEU A 39 9.53 12.24 -17.25
C LEU A 39 9.18 11.94 -18.71
N LEU A 40 8.62 10.75 -18.94
CA LEU A 40 8.10 10.31 -20.22
C LEU A 40 6.57 10.35 -20.27
N ASP A 41 5.95 11.12 -19.37
CA ASP A 41 4.50 11.36 -19.29
C ASP A 41 4.00 12.28 -20.43
N GLY A 42 2.70 12.29 -20.68
CA GLY A 42 2.00 13.08 -21.70
C GLY A 42 1.60 12.23 -22.91
N ALA A 43 1.68 12.80 -24.11
CA ALA A 43 1.22 12.14 -25.34
C ALA A 43 2.09 10.93 -25.75
N TRP A 44 1.43 9.80 -26.01
CA TRP A 44 1.98 8.57 -26.59
C TRP A 44 1.15 8.17 -27.81
N ARG A 45 1.80 7.68 -28.86
CA ARG A 45 1.12 7.01 -29.97
C ARG A 45 0.43 5.76 -29.42
N PHE A 46 -0.82 5.51 -29.81
CA PHE A 46 -1.68 4.50 -29.19
C PHE A 46 -2.48 3.70 -30.22
N ALA A 47 -2.58 2.40 -30.01
CA ALA A 47 -3.41 1.49 -30.78
C ALA A 47 -3.90 0.32 -29.91
N VAL A 48 -5.14 -0.14 -30.15
CA VAL A 48 -5.68 -1.36 -29.55
C VAL A 48 -5.48 -2.53 -30.50
N ASP A 49 -4.94 -3.61 -29.98
CA ASP A 49 -4.64 -4.83 -30.73
C ASP A 49 -5.70 -5.91 -30.40
N THR A 50 -6.86 -5.78 -31.05
CA THR A 50 -8.03 -6.62 -30.74
C THR A 50 -7.81 -8.12 -30.99
N GLN A 51 -6.85 -8.49 -31.84
CA GLN A 51 -6.53 -9.89 -32.16
C GLN A 51 -5.29 -10.40 -31.41
N ASP A 52 -4.61 -9.54 -30.64
CA ASP A 52 -3.31 -9.82 -30.02
C ASP A 52 -2.26 -10.34 -31.01
N ASP A 53 -2.20 -9.73 -32.21
CA ASP A 53 -1.29 -10.15 -33.29
C ASP A 53 -0.08 -9.22 -33.44
N GLY A 54 -0.03 -8.10 -32.68
CA GLY A 54 1.00 -7.08 -32.80
C GLY A 54 2.42 -7.59 -32.52
N ILE A 55 2.57 -8.66 -31.74
CA ILE A 55 3.88 -9.32 -31.57
C ILE A 55 4.29 -10.04 -32.87
N ASN A 56 3.38 -10.77 -33.51
CA ASN A 56 3.66 -11.49 -34.76
C ASN A 56 3.88 -10.53 -35.93
N GLU A 57 3.09 -9.46 -35.99
CA GLU A 57 3.24 -8.36 -36.95
C GLU A 57 4.41 -7.43 -36.63
N ARG A 58 5.08 -7.63 -35.49
CA ARG A 58 6.27 -6.88 -35.05
C ARG A 58 6.03 -5.38 -34.88
N TRP A 59 4.94 -4.98 -34.24
CA TRP A 59 4.62 -3.58 -33.98
C TRP A 59 5.72 -2.85 -33.19
N TYR A 60 6.50 -3.58 -32.38
CA TYR A 60 7.70 -3.06 -31.70
C TYR A 60 8.82 -2.59 -32.64
N LEU A 61 8.81 -3.00 -33.92
CA LEU A 61 9.74 -2.53 -34.96
C LEU A 61 9.17 -1.35 -35.76
N SER A 62 7.88 -1.36 -36.08
CA SER A 62 7.20 -0.27 -36.77
C SER A 62 5.70 -0.56 -36.78
N HIS A 63 4.88 0.43 -36.47
CA HIS A 63 3.43 0.35 -36.61
C HIS A 63 2.86 1.74 -36.89
N GLU A 64 1.78 1.80 -37.67
CA GLU A 64 1.05 3.05 -37.91
C GLU A 64 -0.05 3.21 -36.85
N TYR A 65 0.25 3.99 -35.81
CA TYR A 65 -0.70 4.29 -34.75
C TYR A 65 -1.75 5.30 -35.21
N THR A 66 -3.02 5.02 -34.91
CA THR A 66 -4.16 5.82 -35.35
C THR A 66 -4.65 6.81 -34.30
N SER A 67 -4.14 6.73 -33.07
CA SER A 67 -4.62 7.50 -31.92
C SER A 67 -3.47 7.97 -31.01
N ILE A 68 -3.79 8.87 -30.08
CA ILE A 68 -2.87 9.37 -29.05
C ILE A 68 -3.50 9.11 -27.68
N ALA A 69 -2.71 8.57 -26.76
CA ALA A 69 -3.04 8.40 -25.35
C ALA A 69 -2.26 9.41 -24.49
N GLU A 70 -2.86 9.88 -23.40
CA GLU A 70 -2.21 10.77 -22.44
C GLU A 70 -1.79 9.95 -21.22
N TRP A 71 -0.50 9.59 -21.14
CA TRP A 71 0.07 8.83 -20.05
C TRP A 71 0.37 9.76 -18.85
N PRO A 72 0.04 9.40 -17.59
CA PRO A 72 -0.66 8.18 -17.14
C PRO A 72 -2.17 8.21 -17.37
N GLY A 73 -2.80 7.03 -17.47
CA GLY A 73 -4.24 6.86 -17.63
C GLY A 73 -4.64 5.39 -17.84
N SER A 74 -5.91 5.07 -17.62
CA SER A 74 -6.39 3.69 -17.86
C SER A 74 -6.53 3.39 -19.36
N ILE A 75 -6.45 2.13 -19.78
CA ILE A 75 -6.71 1.75 -21.18
C ILE A 75 -8.14 2.13 -21.58
N GLU A 76 -9.11 2.00 -20.68
CA GLU A 76 -10.51 2.37 -20.91
C GLU A 76 -10.64 3.86 -21.25
N GLU A 77 -9.98 4.73 -20.48
CA GLU A 77 -9.96 6.17 -20.74
C GLU A 77 -9.28 6.51 -22.07
N HIS A 78 -8.21 5.80 -22.41
CA HIS A 78 -7.51 5.97 -23.69
C HIS A 78 -8.36 5.52 -24.88
N MET A 79 -9.07 4.40 -24.75
CA MET A 79 -9.99 3.90 -25.76
C MET A 79 -11.15 4.88 -25.99
N GLU A 80 -11.74 5.41 -24.92
CA GLU A 80 -12.81 6.40 -25.01
C GLU A 80 -12.34 7.68 -25.72
N LYS A 81 -11.17 8.23 -25.34
CA LYS A 81 -10.57 9.40 -26.00
C LYS A 81 -10.22 9.13 -27.47
N ALA A 82 -9.85 7.90 -27.82
CA ALA A 82 -9.60 7.46 -29.19
C ALA A 82 -10.90 7.24 -30.00
N GLY A 83 -12.09 7.40 -29.40
CA GLY A 83 -13.37 7.19 -30.06
C GLY A 83 -13.70 5.70 -30.29
N LEU A 84 -12.99 4.79 -29.64
CA LEU A 84 -13.25 3.35 -29.68
C LEU A 84 -14.41 3.04 -28.73
N LYS A 85 -15.48 2.45 -29.28
CA LYS A 85 -16.72 2.17 -28.53
C LYS A 85 -16.77 0.78 -27.92
N ASP A 86 -15.85 -0.09 -28.31
CA ASP A 86 -15.79 -1.45 -27.78
C ASP A 86 -15.28 -1.41 -26.35
N ARG A 87 -16.05 -2.00 -25.45
CA ARG A 87 -15.66 -2.12 -24.04
C ARG A 87 -14.77 -3.35 -23.86
N TRP A 88 -13.84 -3.28 -22.93
CA TRP A 88 -13.12 -4.46 -22.46
C TRP A 88 -14.12 -5.50 -21.94
N GLN A 89 -14.24 -6.64 -22.64
CA GLN A 89 -15.16 -7.73 -22.26
C GLN A 89 -14.41 -8.91 -21.64
N ASP A 90 -13.38 -9.40 -22.32
CA ASP A 90 -12.64 -10.60 -21.92
C ASP A 90 -11.14 -10.31 -21.82
N LYS A 91 -10.57 -9.76 -22.88
CA LYS A 91 -9.16 -9.36 -22.97
C LYS A 91 -9.05 -8.00 -23.61
N VAL A 92 -8.09 -7.21 -23.14
CA VAL A 92 -7.68 -5.97 -23.77
C VAL A 92 -6.17 -6.03 -24.00
N VAL A 93 -5.74 -5.59 -25.19
CA VAL A 93 -4.32 -5.46 -25.53
C VAL A 93 -4.14 -4.09 -26.16
N ALA A 94 -3.25 -3.29 -25.59
CA ALA A 94 -2.94 -1.96 -26.06
C ALA A 94 -1.44 -1.81 -26.28
N TRP A 95 -1.10 -1.06 -27.31
CA TRP A 95 0.26 -0.70 -27.66
C TRP A 95 0.43 0.81 -27.55
N TYR A 96 1.54 1.20 -26.93
CA TYR A 96 1.95 2.57 -26.73
C TYR A 96 3.34 2.77 -27.33
N GLU A 97 3.56 3.91 -27.97
CA GLU A 97 4.89 4.28 -28.44
C GLU A 97 5.19 5.75 -28.20
N ARG A 98 6.41 6.01 -27.74
CA ARG A 98 6.95 7.36 -27.56
C ARG A 98 8.39 7.43 -27.99
N GLU A 99 8.75 8.58 -28.56
CA GLU A 99 10.14 8.92 -28.87
C GLU A 99 10.71 9.84 -27.79
N PHE A 100 11.98 9.65 -27.46
CA PHE A 100 12.73 10.53 -26.57
C PHE A 100 14.16 10.71 -27.08
N PRO A 101 14.77 11.90 -26.94
CA PRO A 101 16.14 12.12 -27.38
C PRO A 101 17.13 11.34 -26.53
N LEU A 102 18.35 11.16 -27.03
CA LEU A 102 19.46 10.70 -26.19
C LEU A 102 19.58 11.65 -24.98
N PRO A 103 19.52 11.14 -23.74
CA PRO A 103 19.61 11.99 -22.56
C PRO A 103 20.97 12.68 -22.51
N GLU A 104 20.98 13.99 -22.26
CA GLU A 104 22.19 14.70 -21.89
C GLU A 104 22.59 14.25 -20.48
N LEU A 105 23.54 13.32 -20.39
CA LEU A 105 24.10 12.90 -19.10
C LEU A 105 24.92 14.07 -18.55
N ALA A 106 24.66 14.43 -17.28
CA ALA A 106 25.27 15.59 -16.62
C ALA A 106 26.81 15.50 -16.52
N GLU A 107 27.38 14.32 -16.76
CA GLU A 107 28.82 14.11 -16.89
C GLU A 107 29.14 13.76 -18.35
N GLU A 108 29.81 14.69 -19.03
CA GLU A 108 30.32 14.51 -20.40
C GLU A 108 31.21 13.25 -20.45
N ASN A 109 30.81 12.26 -21.26
CA ASN A 109 31.51 11.00 -21.51
C ASN A 109 31.60 10.02 -20.33
N GLY A 110 30.53 9.25 -20.12
CA GLY A 110 30.64 7.85 -19.66
C GLY A 110 31.40 7.67 -18.35
N ASP A 111 30.94 8.30 -17.27
CA ASP A 111 31.34 7.92 -15.92
C ASP A 111 31.12 6.40 -15.77
N PRO A 112 32.19 5.60 -15.58
CA PRO A 112 32.06 4.14 -15.44
C PRO A 112 31.22 3.74 -14.23
N HIS A 113 30.96 4.68 -13.31
CA HIS A 113 30.13 4.46 -12.14
C HIS A 113 28.65 4.80 -12.35
N SER A 114 28.21 5.16 -13.55
CA SER A 114 26.81 5.52 -13.84
C SER A 114 26.14 4.60 -14.88
N LEU A 115 24.82 4.44 -14.77
CA LEU A 115 23.96 3.71 -15.69
C LEU A 115 22.65 4.47 -15.89
N LEU A 116 22.00 4.28 -17.05
CA LEU A 116 20.64 4.77 -17.26
C LEU A 116 19.63 3.72 -16.80
N GLN A 117 18.63 4.15 -16.04
CA GLN A 117 17.53 3.32 -15.59
C GLN A 117 16.19 3.87 -16.07
N LEU A 118 15.44 3.05 -16.80
CA LEU A 118 14.04 3.31 -17.14
C LEU A 118 13.15 2.68 -16.08
N THR A 119 12.21 3.44 -15.51
CA THR A 119 11.29 2.93 -14.50
C THR A 119 9.86 3.24 -14.87
N PHE A 120 9.00 2.24 -14.74
CA PHE A 120 7.55 2.37 -14.78
C PHE A 120 7.05 2.41 -13.34
N GLY A 121 6.33 3.46 -12.95
CA GLY A 121 5.82 3.60 -11.59
C GLY A 121 4.79 2.53 -11.20
N ALA A 122 4.00 2.11 -12.18
CA ALA A 122 3.10 0.95 -12.18
C ALA A 122 2.46 0.86 -13.56
N CYS A 123 2.37 -0.35 -14.10
CA CYS A 123 1.79 -0.62 -15.41
C CYS A 123 1.44 -2.10 -15.47
N GLY A 124 0.20 -2.44 -15.82
CA GLY A 124 -0.23 -3.83 -15.79
C GLY A 124 -1.49 -4.09 -16.61
N TYR A 125 -1.92 -5.34 -16.69
CA TYR A 125 -1.38 -6.48 -15.91
C TYR A 125 -0.14 -7.18 -16.53
N ASP A 126 -0.14 -7.54 -17.82
CA ASP A 126 1.00 -8.09 -18.58
C ASP A 126 1.66 -6.96 -19.36
N THR A 127 2.85 -6.54 -18.92
CA THR A 127 3.59 -5.45 -19.55
C THR A 127 4.89 -5.94 -20.20
N ARG A 128 5.08 -5.57 -21.47
CA ARG A 128 6.30 -5.82 -22.25
C ARG A 128 6.83 -4.54 -22.84
N VAL A 129 8.15 -4.38 -22.83
CA VAL A 129 8.80 -3.12 -23.21
C VAL A 129 9.94 -3.38 -24.18
N TRP A 130 10.01 -2.56 -25.23
CA TRP A 130 11.08 -2.58 -26.22
C TRP A 130 11.71 -1.20 -26.35
N LEU A 131 13.03 -1.16 -26.44
CA LEU A 131 13.80 0.03 -26.79
C LEU A 131 14.37 -0.14 -28.18
N ASN A 132 14.04 0.75 -29.11
CA ASN A 132 14.53 0.73 -30.48
C ASN A 132 14.27 -0.61 -31.21
N GLY A 133 13.21 -1.33 -30.81
CA GLY A 133 12.86 -2.66 -31.32
C GLY A 133 13.53 -3.84 -30.60
N ILE A 134 14.39 -3.57 -29.61
CA ILE A 134 15.07 -4.59 -28.79
C ILE A 134 14.23 -4.83 -27.52
N PRO A 135 13.84 -6.08 -27.22
CA PRO A 135 13.10 -6.39 -26.00
C PRO A 135 13.97 -6.13 -24.76
N LEU A 136 13.40 -5.43 -23.78
CA LEU A 136 14.05 -5.18 -22.51
C LEU A 136 13.70 -6.28 -21.49
N ARG A 137 14.62 -6.52 -20.55
CA ARG A 137 14.40 -7.39 -19.39
C ARG A 137 14.52 -6.57 -18.11
N THR A 138 13.58 -6.76 -17.19
CA THR A 138 13.59 -6.03 -15.91
C THR A 138 14.89 -6.33 -15.14
N ILE A 139 15.20 -5.51 -14.14
CA ILE A 139 16.35 -5.75 -13.25
C ILE A 139 16.24 -7.13 -12.57
N GLU A 140 15.02 -7.58 -12.32
CA GLU A 140 14.66 -8.91 -11.80
C GLU A 140 14.80 -10.04 -12.84
N GLY A 141 15.07 -9.70 -14.11
CA GLY A 141 15.31 -10.65 -15.20
C GLY A 141 14.06 -11.06 -15.96
N GLU A 142 12.94 -10.37 -15.75
CA GLU A 142 11.64 -10.69 -16.38
C GLU A 142 11.58 -10.12 -17.79
N GLU A 143 11.13 -10.92 -18.77
CA GLU A 143 10.78 -10.42 -20.11
C GLU A 143 9.38 -9.79 -20.14
N VAL A 144 8.53 -10.19 -19.19
CA VAL A 144 7.16 -9.73 -19.02
C VAL A 144 6.98 -9.36 -17.56
N HIS A 145 6.68 -8.10 -17.29
CA HIS A 145 6.27 -7.71 -15.95
C HIS A 145 4.80 -8.10 -15.74
N ILE A 146 4.51 -8.75 -14.61
CA ILE A 146 3.16 -9.15 -14.22
C ILE A 146 2.72 -8.35 -13.01
N GLY A 147 1.59 -7.68 -13.08
CA GLY A 147 0.93 -6.93 -12.01
C GLY A 147 0.82 -5.43 -12.26
N GLU A 148 -0.02 -4.78 -11.47
CA GLU A 148 -0.62 -3.50 -11.88
C GLU A 148 -0.31 -2.33 -10.93
N TYR A 149 0.11 -2.60 -9.69
CA TYR A 149 0.13 -1.59 -8.63
C TYR A 149 1.54 -1.19 -8.17
N THR A 150 2.58 -1.79 -8.74
CA THR A 150 3.96 -1.66 -8.25
C THR A 150 4.94 -1.32 -9.36
N SER A 151 6.02 -0.61 -9.00
CA SER A 151 7.03 -0.19 -9.96
C SER A 151 7.96 -1.31 -10.40
N PHE A 152 8.46 -1.24 -11.64
CA PHE A 152 9.52 -2.10 -12.17
C PHE A 152 10.47 -1.27 -13.05
N SER A 153 11.70 -1.75 -13.19
CA SER A 153 12.77 -0.98 -13.83
C SER A 153 13.64 -1.81 -14.78
N TYR A 154 14.31 -1.13 -15.69
CA TYR A 154 15.27 -1.65 -16.65
C TYR A 154 16.60 -0.90 -16.53
N GLU A 155 17.73 -1.61 -16.54
CA GLU A 155 19.04 -1.01 -16.77
C GLU A 155 19.29 -0.94 -18.27
N LEU A 156 19.51 0.26 -18.81
CA LEU A 156 19.74 0.47 -20.24
C LEU A 156 21.24 0.53 -20.53
N ASN A 157 21.70 -0.25 -21.51
CA ASN A 157 23.07 -0.12 -21.99
C ASN A 157 23.17 1.11 -22.91
N GLN A 158 24.23 1.91 -22.71
CA GLN A 158 24.48 3.08 -23.56
C GLN A 158 24.64 2.71 -25.05
N THR A 159 25.09 1.49 -25.35
CA THR A 159 25.25 0.98 -26.73
C THR A 159 23.93 0.77 -27.46
N ASP A 160 22.82 0.62 -26.72
CA ASP A 160 21.50 0.38 -27.29
C ASP A 160 20.74 1.68 -27.58
N LEU A 161 21.29 2.81 -27.12
CA LEU A 161 20.73 4.14 -27.31
C LEU A 161 21.15 4.77 -28.64
N LYS A 162 20.23 5.54 -29.20
CA LYS A 162 20.35 6.30 -30.45
C LYS A 162 20.14 7.79 -30.18
N PRO A 163 20.47 8.70 -31.13
CA PRO A 163 20.18 10.12 -31.01
C PRO A 163 18.70 10.41 -30.70
N ILE A 164 17.80 9.64 -31.31
CA ILE A 164 16.38 9.58 -30.97
C ILE A 164 16.04 8.11 -30.70
N ASN A 165 15.50 7.85 -29.52
CA ASN A 165 15.13 6.53 -29.04
C ASN A 165 13.63 6.34 -29.12
N ARG A 166 13.20 5.14 -29.48
CA ARG A 166 11.79 4.76 -29.54
C ARG A 166 11.50 3.73 -28.46
N LEU A 167 10.59 4.08 -27.55
CA LEU A 167 10.09 3.20 -26.50
C LEU A 167 8.72 2.67 -26.93
N THR A 168 8.61 1.36 -27.08
CA THR A 168 7.34 0.70 -27.39
C THR A 168 6.93 -0.15 -26.19
N VAL A 169 5.66 -0.05 -25.79
CA VAL A 169 5.11 -0.75 -24.62
C VAL A 169 3.84 -1.46 -25.05
N ARG A 170 3.75 -2.76 -24.76
CA ARG A 170 2.52 -3.54 -24.88
C ARG A 170 2.00 -3.79 -23.49
N ILE A 171 0.73 -3.49 -23.28
CA ILE A 171 0.01 -3.80 -22.05
C ILE A 171 -1.16 -4.70 -22.41
N ALA A 172 -1.29 -5.82 -21.72
CA ALA A 172 -2.43 -6.72 -21.87
C ALA A 172 -3.04 -7.08 -20.52
N ASP A 173 -4.36 -7.22 -20.50
CA ASP A 173 -5.08 -7.69 -19.33
C ASP A 173 -6.28 -8.54 -19.75
N THR A 174 -6.71 -9.44 -18.87
CA THR A 174 -7.85 -10.33 -19.08
C THR A 174 -8.80 -10.26 -17.90
N MET A 175 -10.00 -10.81 -18.03
CA MET A 175 -10.95 -10.97 -16.93
C MET A 175 -10.72 -12.28 -16.13
N ASP A 176 -9.53 -12.86 -16.23
CA ASP A 176 -9.14 -14.09 -15.54
C ASP A 176 -9.23 -13.91 -14.01
N ALA A 177 -9.99 -14.80 -13.37
CA ALA A 177 -10.25 -14.76 -11.94
C ALA A 177 -9.01 -15.07 -11.09
N ASP A 178 -7.96 -15.68 -11.66
CA ASP A 178 -6.71 -15.91 -10.93
C ASP A 178 -5.93 -14.61 -10.68
N ILE A 179 -6.20 -13.54 -11.45
CA ILE A 179 -5.51 -12.25 -11.35
C ILE A 179 -5.95 -11.50 -10.09
N PRO A 180 -5.01 -11.10 -9.20
CA PRO A 180 -5.31 -10.28 -8.04
C PRO A 180 -5.74 -8.87 -8.47
N ARG A 181 -7.03 -8.57 -8.34
CA ARG A 181 -7.62 -7.26 -8.70
C ARG A 181 -8.49 -6.66 -7.60
N GLY A 182 -8.69 -7.41 -6.52
CA GLY A 182 -9.59 -7.08 -5.42
C GLY A 182 -11.00 -6.77 -5.92
N LYS A 183 -11.61 -5.68 -5.47
CA LYS A 183 -13.05 -5.39 -5.68
C LYS A 183 -13.44 -4.95 -7.11
N GLN A 184 -12.77 -5.47 -8.14
CA GLN A 184 -12.95 -5.13 -9.55
C GLN A 184 -13.47 -6.33 -10.36
N GLU A 185 -14.31 -6.14 -11.37
CA GLU A 185 -14.95 -7.23 -12.10
C GLU A 185 -13.99 -8.27 -12.75
N SER A 186 -14.51 -9.46 -13.04
CA SER A 186 -13.79 -10.60 -13.62
C SER A 186 -14.76 -11.57 -14.30
N HIS A 187 -14.31 -12.76 -14.67
CA HIS A 187 -15.19 -13.86 -15.10
C HIS A 187 -16.13 -14.36 -14.00
N VAL A 188 -15.72 -14.27 -12.73
CA VAL A 188 -16.48 -14.78 -11.58
C VAL A 188 -17.44 -13.71 -11.04
N TYR A 189 -16.92 -12.52 -10.78
CA TYR A 189 -17.71 -11.40 -10.24
C TYR A 189 -17.92 -10.33 -11.31
N LYS A 190 -19.17 -9.92 -11.54
CA LYS A 190 -19.53 -8.95 -12.57
C LYS A 190 -19.81 -7.60 -11.93
N ARG A 191 -19.47 -6.52 -12.63
CA ARG A 191 -19.76 -5.15 -12.17
C ARG A 191 -21.22 -4.99 -11.78
N GLY A 192 -21.44 -4.35 -10.63
CA GLY A 192 -22.75 -4.07 -10.05
C GLY A 192 -22.81 -4.49 -8.57
N GLY A 193 -23.61 -3.76 -7.80
CA GLY A 193 -23.68 -3.96 -6.35
C GLY A 193 -22.34 -3.58 -5.71
N ILE A 194 -21.64 -4.56 -5.15
CA ILE A 194 -20.34 -4.34 -4.51
C ILE A 194 -19.14 -4.51 -5.46
N TRP A 195 -19.32 -4.93 -6.72
CA TRP A 195 -18.19 -5.11 -7.64
C TRP A 195 -18.05 -3.95 -8.61
N TYR A 196 -16.84 -3.39 -8.72
CA TYR A 196 -16.57 -2.20 -9.52
C TYR A 196 -16.05 -2.54 -10.91
N GLN A 197 -16.00 -1.53 -11.78
CA GLN A 197 -15.33 -1.64 -13.06
C GLN A 197 -13.85 -2.00 -12.88
N THR A 198 -13.34 -2.90 -13.73
CA THR A 198 -11.89 -3.11 -13.81
C THR A 198 -11.25 -2.00 -14.62
N TYR A 199 -10.18 -1.45 -14.06
CA TYR A 199 -9.28 -0.55 -14.76
C TYR A 199 -7.92 -1.24 -14.91
N THR A 200 -7.22 -0.92 -15.99
CA THR A 200 -5.89 -1.46 -16.26
C THR A 200 -5.10 -0.48 -17.12
N GLY A 201 -3.81 -0.71 -17.32
CA GLY A 201 -3.02 0.07 -18.27
C GLY A 201 -1.87 0.86 -17.67
N ALA A 202 -1.75 2.09 -18.16
CA ALA A 202 -0.65 3.03 -17.93
C ALA A 202 -0.83 3.77 -16.59
N VAL A 203 -0.94 3.03 -15.48
CA VAL A 203 -1.48 3.53 -14.21
C VAL A 203 -0.64 4.64 -13.57
N ARG A 204 0.69 4.64 -13.75
CA ARG A 204 1.59 5.68 -13.19
C ARG A 204 2.67 6.11 -14.16
N SER A 205 3.34 7.22 -13.80
CA SER A 205 4.39 7.85 -14.59
C SER A 205 5.51 6.90 -15.00
N VAL A 206 6.13 7.23 -16.14
CA VAL A 206 7.36 6.57 -16.62
C VAL A 206 8.47 7.60 -16.60
N TRP A 207 9.64 7.22 -16.13
CA TRP A 207 10.78 8.12 -16.11
C TRP A 207 12.08 7.42 -16.42
N LEU A 208 13.01 8.21 -16.96
CA LEU A 208 14.40 7.81 -17.16
C LEU A 208 15.27 8.58 -16.17
N GLU A 209 16.17 7.90 -15.50
CA GLU A 209 17.07 8.51 -14.53
C GLU A 209 18.48 7.93 -14.62
N THR A 210 19.48 8.74 -14.26
CA THR A 210 20.86 8.27 -14.13
C THR A 210 21.04 7.70 -12.73
N VAL A 211 21.43 6.44 -12.62
CA VAL A 211 21.67 5.76 -11.35
C VAL A 211 23.10 5.28 -11.27
N GLU A 212 23.58 5.05 -10.06
CA GLU A 212 24.90 4.51 -9.85
C GLU A 212 24.96 3.04 -10.30
N ARG A 213 26.07 2.63 -10.91
CA ARG A 213 26.30 1.27 -11.39
C ARG A 213 26.24 0.28 -10.24
N ASN A 214 27.05 0.50 -9.20
CA ASN A 214 26.96 -0.19 -7.92
C ASN A 214 26.15 0.68 -6.96
N ARG A 215 24.97 0.22 -6.52
CA ARG A 215 24.03 1.08 -5.80
C ARG A 215 23.22 0.37 -4.73
N LEU A 216 22.68 1.16 -3.81
CA LEU A 216 21.52 0.79 -3.02
C LEU A 216 20.26 1.00 -3.87
N ARG A 217 19.35 0.03 -3.90
CA ARG A 217 18.05 0.14 -4.58
C ARG A 217 17.05 0.91 -3.72
N SER A 218 15.97 1.35 -4.37
CA SER A 218 14.81 1.97 -3.72
C SER A 218 13.93 0.95 -2.98
N ARG A 219 14.55 0.03 -2.23
CA ARG A 219 13.93 -1.02 -1.42
C ARG A 219 14.59 -0.99 -0.05
N VAL A 220 13.91 -0.34 0.90
CA VAL A 220 14.38 -0.16 2.26
C VAL A 220 13.30 -0.69 3.20
N GLY A 221 13.67 -1.49 4.18
CA GLY A 221 12.77 -1.96 5.23
C GLY A 221 13.24 -1.46 6.59
N VAL A 222 12.30 -1.11 7.46
CA VAL A 222 12.58 -0.56 8.78
C VAL A 222 11.92 -1.41 9.85
N VAL A 223 12.73 -1.95 10.77
CA VAL A 223 12.24 -2.66 11.95
C VAL A 223 12.83 -2.03 13.20
N SER A 224 11.96 -1.59 14.11
CA SER A 224 12.37 -0.89 15.34
C SER A 224 12.29 -1.80 16.56
N ILE A 225 13.27 -1.67 17.45
CA ILE A 225 13.23 -2.20 18.82
C ILE A 225 13.20 -0.98 19.74
N VAL A 226 11.99 -0.56 20.11
CA VAL A 226 11.76 0.71 20.82
C VAL A 226 12.33 0.71 22.25
N GLU A 227 12.48 -0.45 22.87
CA GLU A 227 13.04 -0.57 24.22
C GLU A 227 14.52 -0.19 24.28
N ASP A 228 15.27 -0.50 23.21
CA ASP A 228 16.73 -0.30 23.13
C ASP A 228 17.11 0.85 22.18
N ASN A 229 16.12 1.56 21.62
CA ASN A 229 16.30 2.57 20.56
C ASN A 229 17.10 2.05 19.35
N LEU A 230 16.95 0.77 19.02
CA LEU A 230 17.63 0.16 17.86
C LEU A 230 16.73 0.17 16.64
N VAL A 231 17.33 0.42 15.49
CA VAL A 231 16.68 0.32 14.19
C VAL A 231 17.46 -0.63 13.30
N ARG A 232 16.79 -1.68 12.85
CA ARG A 232 17.28 -2.57 11.82
C ARG A 232 16.82 -2.05 10.46
N PHE A 233 17.77 -1.78 9.58
CA PHE A 233 17.53 -1.47 8.18
C PHE A 233 17.76 -2.70 7.31
N ASN A 234 16.76 -3.03 6.50
CA ASN A 234 16.87 -4.00 5.41
C ASN A 234 17.13 -3.21 4.12
N LEU A 235 18.32 -3.32 3.54
CA LEU A 235 18.75 -2.54 2.37
C LEU A 235 19.10 -3.47 1.22
N THR A 236 18.55 -3.23 0.02
CA THR A 236 18.87 -4.04 -1.15
C THR A 236 19.98 -3.40 -1.97
N THR A 237 21.09 -4.10 -2.17
CA THR A 237 22.21 -3.68 -3.04
C THR A 237 22.08 -4.27 -4.44
N ARG A 238 22.40 -3.49 -5.48
CA ARG A 238 22.57 -3.92 -6.87
C ARG A 238 24.03 -3.66 -7.26
N ILE A 239 24.80 -4.73 -7.45
CA ILE A 239 26.25 -4.68 -7.65
C ILE A 239 26.59 -5.28 -9.01
N HIS A 240 27.36 -4.56 -9.81
CA HIS A 240 27.95 -5.04 -11.06
C HIS A 240 29.43 -5.39 -10.89
N ASP A 241 30.14 -4.68 -10.02
CA ASP A 241 31.58 -4.85 -9.81
C ASP A 241 31.81 -5.42 -8.39
N PRO A 242 32.07 -6.74 -8.26
CA PRO A 242 32.31 -7.38 -6.96
C PRO A 242 33.51 -6.78 -6.24
N GLY A 243 33.43 -6.66 -4.92
CA GLY A 243 34.52 -6.05 -4.15
C GLY A 243 34.20 -5.85 -2.68
N ASN A 244 35.08 -5.15 -1.98
CA ASN A 244 34.80 -4.63 -0.66
C ASN A 244 34.12 -3.27 -0.77
N TYR A 245 33.12 -3.07 0.08
CA TYR A 245 32.36 -1.84 0.18
C TYR A 245 32.21 -1.47 1.65
N ILE A 246 31.96 -0.19 1.92
CA ILE A 246 31.47 0.28 3.20
C ILE A 246 30.05 0.76 3.00
N LEU A 247 29.10 0.14 3.69
CA LEU A 247 27.76 0.68 3.84
C LEU A 247 27.76 1.61 5.06
N ARG A 248 27.66 2.91 4.84
CA ARG A 248 27.59 3.92 5.88
C ARG A 248 26.15 4.39 6.05
N LEU A 249 25.66 4.36 7.28
CA LEU A 249 24.35 4.90 7.63
C LEU A 249 24.52 6.16 8.46
N LYS A 250 23.81 7.23 8.10
CA LYS A 250 23.72 8.47 8.87
C LYS A 250 22.26 8.78 9.13
N ILE A 251 21.93 9.09 10.38
CA ILE A 251 20.57 9.42 10.79
C ILE A 251 20.52 10.88 11.20
N TYR A 252 19.50 11.59 10.73
CA TYR A 252 19.27 13.00 11.06
C TYR A 252 17.85 13.18 11.61
N ASN A 253 17.68 14.19 12.46
CA ASN A 253 16.37 14.71 12.78
C ASN A 253 15.80 15.40 11.53
N ARG A 254 14.56 15.07 11.15
CA ARG A 254 13.94 15.64 9.95
C ARG A 254 13.82 17.17 9.98
N ASN A 255 13.68 17.76 11.16
CA ASN A 255 13.48 19.20 11.34
C ASN A 255 14.80 19.98 11.50
N GLU A 256 15.96 19.32 11.47
CA GLU A 256 17.27 19.95 11.63
C GLU A 256 18.04 19.87 10.31
N THR A 257 17.84 20.87 9.45
CA THR A 257 18.54 20.95 8.16
C THR A 257 19.99 21.42 8.37
N GLY A 258 20.96 20.64 7.87
CA GLY A 258 22.39 20.98 7.90
C GLY A 258 23.11 20.74 9.23
N GLY A 259 22.48 20.05 10.19
CA GLY A 259 23.12 19.62 11.45
C GLY A 259 23.96 18.35 11.30
N GLU A 260 24.76 18.04 12.32
CA GLU A 260 25.47 16.76 12.44
C GLU A 260 24.47 15.60 12.58
N PRO A 261 24.79 14.40 12.04
CA PRO A 261 23.93 13.23 12.23
C PRO A 261 23.83 12.84 13.70
N ILE A 262 22.64 12.45 14.16
CA ILE A 262 22.41 11.98 15.53
C ILE A 262 23.03 10.59 15.78
N ALA A 263 23.21 9.82 14.70
CA ALA A 263 23.90 8.54 14.72
C ALA A 263 24.59 8.31 13.38
N THR A 264 25.78 7.72 13.41
CA THR A 264 26.52 7.27 12.22
C THR A 264 27.14 5.92 12.53
N ASP A 265 27.05 4.97 11.60
CA ASP A 265 27.72 3.68 11.71
C ASP A 265 28.18 3.16 10.34
N ASP A 266 29.30 2.44 10.34
CA ASP A 266 29.96 1.92 9.16
C ASP A 266 29.97 0.39 9.17
N PHE A 267 29.45 -0.21 8.11
CA PHE A 267 29.38 -1.65 7.94
C PHE A 267 30.27 -2.08 6.76
N PRO A 268 31.45 -2.67 7.02
CA PRO A 268 32.26 -3.28 5.97
C PRO A 268 31.54 -4.49 5.38
N LEU A 269 31.36 -4.50 4.07
CA LEU A 269 30.68 -5.56 3.33
C LEU A 269 31.57 -6.09 2.22
N ARG A 270 31.54 -7.40 1.99
CA ARG A 270 32.04 -8.00 0.75
C ARG A 270 30.86 -8.38 -0.11
N LEU A 271 30.73 -7.73 -1.26
CA LEU A 271 29.58 -7.90 -2.14
C LEU A 271 30.00 -8.59 -3.44
N ASP A 272 29.18 -9.56 -3.86
CA ASP A 272 29.29 -10.19 -5.18
C ASP A 272 28.35 -9.47 -6.15
N ALA A 273 28.55 -9.67 -7.46
CA ALA A 273 27.65 -9.17 -8.47
C ALA A 273 26.23 -9.75 -8.30
N GLY A 274 25.23 -8.92 -8.62
CA GLY A 274 23.83 -9.26 -8.50
C GLY A 274 23.08 -8.43 -7.47
N GLU A 275 21.93 -8.94 -7.04
CA GLU A 275 21.09 -8.34 -6.01
C GLU A 275 21.23 -9.09 -4.69
N LYS A 276 21.44 -8.35 -3.59
CA LYS A 276 21.51 -8.92 -2.24
C LYS A 276 20.82 -8.01 -1.22
N GLN A 277 20.13 -8.61 -0.25
CA GLN A 277 19.61 -7.90 0.92
C GLN A 277 20.68 -7.86 2.02
N GLN A 278 20.90 -6.67 2.57
CA GLN A 278 21.75 -6.41 3.72
C GLN A 278 20.88 -6.06 4.91
N ARG A 279 21.19 -6.64 6.07
CA ARG A 279 20.50 -6.33 7.33
C ARG A 279 21.52 -5.78 8.31
N VAL A 280 21.37 -4.51 8.64
CA VAL A 280 22.27 -3.79 9.54
C VAL A 280 21.46 -3.12 10.64
N VAL A 281 22.05 -2.97 11.81
CA VAL A 281 21.38 -2.42 13.00
C VAL A 281 22.19 -1.24 13.48
N ILE A 282 21.52 -0.13 13.76
CA ILE A 282 22.11 1.09 14.29
C ILE A 282 21.27 1.57 15.49
N GLU A 283 21.95 2.08 16.51
CA GLU A 283 21.30 2.73 17.66
C GLU A 283 20.93 4.17 17.30
N VAL A 284 19.78 4.64 17.78
CA VAL A 284 19.32 6.02 17.64
C VAL A 284 19.20 6.64 19.04
N PRO A 285 20.28 7.19 19.61
CA PRO A 285 20.28 7.66 20.99
C PRO A 285 19.21 8.71 21.26
N GLY A 286 18.40 8.52 22.31
CA GLY A 286 17.34 9.45 22.68
C GLY A 286 16.19 9.54 21.67
N ALA A 287 16.00 8.50 20.86
CA ALA A 287 14.92 8.46 19.88
C ALA A 287 13.55 8.73 20.51
N LYS A 288 12.81 9.65 19.89
CA LYS A 288 11.37 9.77 20.06
C LYS A 288 10.67 8.78 19.13
N HIS A 289 9.63 8.13 19.66
CA HIS A 289 8.83 7.18 18.90
C HIS A 289 7.78 7.89 18.05
N TRP A 290 7.51 7.34 16.87
CA TRP A 290 6.40 7.75 16.03
C TRP A 290 5.07 7.24 16.62
N SER A 291 4.07 8.11 16.69
CA SER A 291 2.67 7.77 16.96
C SER A 291 1.72 8.73 16.24
N PRO A 292 0.42 8.43 16.17
CA PRO A 292 -0.58 9.36 15.62
C PRO A 292 -0.57 10.77 16.24
N GLU A 293 -0.28 10.86 17.54
CA GLU A 293 -0.23 12.11 18.30
C GLU A 293 1.13 12.83 18.15
N GLU A 294 2.21 12.06 18.01
CA GLU A 294 3.57 12.56 17.86
C GLU A 294 4.24 11.88 16.65
N PRO A 295 3.94 12.29 15.39
CA PRO A 295 4.43 11.66 14.17
C PRO A 295 5.90 12.01 13.90
N THR A 296 6.79 11.64 14.82
CA THR A 296 8.23 11.93 14.72
C THR A 296 8.86 11.09 13.61
N LEU A 297 9.52 11.77 12.66
CA LEU A 297 10.23 11.16 11.55
C LEU A 297 11.69 11.59 11.54
N TYR A 298 12.54 10.68 11.09
CA TYR A 298 13.99 10.86 10.89
C TYR A 298 14.32 10.71 9.41
N VAL A 299 15.48 11.21 9.03
CA VAL A 299 16.06 10.98 7.70
C VAL A 299 17.17 9.95 7.84
N LEU A 300 17.08 8.86 7.08
CA LEU A 300 18.19 7.96 6.83
C LEU A 300 18.89 8.41 5.56
N VAL A 301 20.19 8.69 5.67
CA VAL A 301 21.11 8.77 4.53
C VAL A 301 21.93 7.49 4.53
N ALA A 302 21.75 6.66 3.49
CA ALA A 302 22.53 5.44 3.30
C ALA A 302 23.49 5.61 2.12
N GLU A 303 24.78 5.40 2.40
CA GLU A 303 25.90 5.57 1.47
C GLU A 303 26.56 4.22 1.23
N LEU A 304 26.73 3.82 -0.02
CA LEU A 304 27.51 2.66 -0.42
C LEU A 304 28.81 3.15 -1.06
N ILE A 305 29.92 2.90 -0.36
CA ILE A 305 31.25 3.44 -0.68
C ILE A 305 32.13 2.30 -1.17
N ASP A 306 32.73 2.43 -2.35
CA ASP A 306 33.65 1.43 -2.89
C ASP A 306 35.12 1.64 -2.46
N GLU A 307 36.02 0.74 -2.89
CA GLU A 307 37.46 0.84 -2.56
C GLU A 307 38.16 2.08 -3.14
N THR A 308 37.57 2.71 -4.17
CA THR A 308 38.09 3.95 -4.78
C THR A 308 37.60 5.20 -4.05
N GLY A 309 36.59 5.06 -3.19
CA GLY A 309 35.92 6.15 -2.48
C GLY A 309 34.70 6.70 -3.21
N TYR A 310 34.29 6.12 -4.34
CA TYR A 310 33.03 6.48 -4.99
C TYR A 310 31.86 6.14 -4.08
N THR A 311 30.90 7.06 -3.96
CA THR A 311 29.78 6.95 -3.02
C THR A 311 28.45 7.02 -3.75
N ALA A 312 27.71 5.91 -3.77
CA ALA A 312 26.31 5.89 -4.18
C ALA A 312 25.41 6.19 -2.97
N LYS A 313 24.40 7.05 -3.13
CA LYS A 313 23.63 7.57 -1.99
C LYS A 313 22.13 7.50 -2.22
N ILE A 314 21.40 7.05 -1.20
CA ILE A 314 19.94 7.16 -1.12
C ILE A 314 19.54 7.84 0.19
N GLU A 315 18.40 8.54 0.16
CA GLU A 315 17.79 9.13 1.35
C GLU A 315 16.37 8.62 1.52
N THR A 316 15.93 8.34 2.74
CA THR A 316 14.53 7.99 3.02
C THR A 316 14.10 8.46 4.39
N HIS A 317 12.79 8.57 4.60
CA HIS A 317 12.21 8.85 5.90
C HIS A 317 11.82 7.57 6.62
N PHE A 318 11.96 7.59 7.94
CA PHE A 318 11.47 6.51 8.78
C PHE A 318 11.04 7.04 10.14
N GLY A 319 10.25 6.24 10.86
CA GLY A 319 9.87 6.49 12.24
C GLY A 319 10.10 5.26 13.09
N LEU A 320 10.47 5.46 14.36
CA LEU A 320 10.63 4.36 15.30
C LEU A 320 9.29 4.06 15.97
N ARG A 321 8.73 2.88 15.73
CA ARG A 321 7.49 2.48 16.40
C ARG A 321 7.38 0.96 16.52
N LYS A 322 6.66 0.53 17.55
CA LYS A 322 6.37 -0.87 17.82
C LYS A 322 4.88 -1.08 17.92
N ILE A 323 4.34 -2.02 17.14
CA ILE A 323 2.95 -2.45 17.21
C ILE A 323 2.91 -3.91 17.67
N GLU A 324 2.03 -4.25 18.62
CA GLU A 324 1.89 -5.61 19.12
C GLU A 324 0.44 -5.96 19.44
N ALA A 325 0.04 -7.19 19.16
CA ALA A 325 -1.18 -7.80 19.69
C ALA A 325 -0.84 -8.60 20.95
N ARG A 326 -1.46 -8.28 22.09
CA ARG A 326 -1.22 -8.99 23.36
C ARG A 326 -2.52 -9.18 24.13
N GLY A 327 -2.96 -10.43 24.24
CA GLY A 327 -4.26 -10.77 24.83
C GLY A 327 -5.37 -10.12 24.03
N CYS A 328 -6.25 -9.36 24.69
CA CYS A 328 -7.38 -8.70 24.05
C CYS A 328 -7.11 -7.26 23.57
N CYS A 329 -5.85 -6.80 23.57
CA CYS A 329 -5.52 -5.41 23.26
C CYS A 329 -4.43 -5.29 22.20
N VAL A 330 -4.52 -4.23 21.40
CA VAL A 330 -3.44 -3.76 20.53
C VAL A 330 -2.61 -2.75 21.32
N TYR A 331 -1.29 -2.81 21.17
CA TYR A 331 -0.34 -1.90 21.81
C TYR A 331 0.47 -1.17 20.75
N LEU A 332 0.54 0.15 20.87
CA LEU A 332 1.46 1.00 20.12
C LEU A 332 2.48 1.59 21.10
N ASN A 333 3.77 1.34 20.86
CA ASN A 333 4.88 1.78 21.71
C ASN A 333 4.64 1.40 23.20
N ASN A 334 4.26 0.15 23.43
CA ASN A 334 3.93 -0.43 24.74
C ASN A 334 2.72 0.17 25.46
N LYS A 335 1.92 1.03 24.81
CA LYS A 335 0.67 1.59 25.35
C LYS A 335 -0.53 0.99 24.62
N ALA A 336 -1.54 0.55 25.38
CA ALA A 336 -2.76 0.03 24.78
C ALA A 336 -3.45 1.12 23.95
N VAL A 337 -3.86 0.77 22.73
CA VAL A 337 -4.53 1.68 21.80
C VAL A 337 -5.82 1.03 21.32
N TYR A 338 -6.88 1.84 21.20
CA TYR A 338 -8.09 1.45 20.50
C TYR A 338 -8.04 2.00 19.08
N LEU A 339 -8.30 1.13 18.11
CA LEU A 339 -8.24 1.51 16.70
C LEU A 339 -9.60 2.06 16.25
N ASP A 340 -9.64 3.37 15.99
CA ASP A 340 -10.82 4.05 15.43
C ASP A 340 -10.59 4.18 13.92
N GLY A 341 -11.17 3.25 13.17
CA GLY A 341 -10.91 3.05 11.76
C GLY A 341 -12.03 3.52 10.84
N ILE A 342 -11.66 3.73 9.58
CA ILE A 342 -12.60 3.91 8.47
C ILE A 342 -12.04 3.20 7.23
N LEU A 343 -12.92 2.55 6.48
CA LEU A 343 -12.59 1.90 5.22
C LEU A 343 -12.48 2.97 4.12
N TYR A 344 -11.38 2.93 3.37
CA TYR A 344 -11.10 3.87 2.29
C TYR A 344 -10.69 3.13 1.02
N GLN A 345 -11.38 3.46 -0.06
CA GLN A 345 -11.03 3.01 -1.40
C GLN A 345 -11.12 4.23 -2.34
N PRO A 346 -9.98 4.74 -2.83
CA PRO A 346 -9.95 5.99 -3.59
C PRO A 346 -10.56 5.87 -4.99
N GLY A 347 -10.66 4.67 -5.55
CA GLY A 347 -11.07 4.48 -6.95
C GLY A 347 -10.14 5.27 -7.88
N THR A 348 -10.71 6.12 -8.72
CA THR A 348 -9.98 6.99 -9.68
C THR A 348 -9.60 8.36 -9.10
N ALA A 349 -9.70 8.57 -7.79
CA ALA A 349 -9.38 9.85 -7.16
C ALA A 349 -7.93 10.28 -7.42
N THR A 350 -7.75 11.56 -7.72
CA THR A 350 -6.46 12.22 -7.82
C THR A 350 -5.77 12.30 -6.47
N TYR A 351 -4.46 12.56 -6.47
CA TYR A 351 -3.72 12.71 -5.21
C TYR A 351 -4.20 13.88 -4.35
N GLU A 352 -4.62 15.00 -4.95
CA GLU A 352 -5.17 16.12 -4.18
C GLU A 352 -6.50 15.75 -3.52
N GLU A 353 -7.36 14.98 -4.21
CA GLU A 353 -8.59 14.44 -3.61
C GLU A 353 -8.24 13.47 -2.47
N ILE A 354 -7.30 12.53 -2.68
CA ILE A 354 -6.81 11.63 -1.62
C ILE A 354 -6.29 12.41 -0.41
N LYS A 355 -5.53 13.49 -0.63
CA LYS A 355 -5.03 14.38 0.43
C LYS A 355 -6.19 14.96 1.24
N ASN A 356 -7.20 15.51 0.57
CA ASN A 356 -8.39 16.06 1.21
C ASN A 356 -9.16 14.97 2.00
N HIS A 357 -9.34 13.78 1.42
CA HIS A 357 -9.98 12.65 2.09
C HIS A 357 -9.25 12.24 3.37
N MET A 358 -7.91 12.15 3.34
CA MET A 358 -7.12 11.79 4.53
C MET A 358 -7.29 12.80 5.67
N TYR A 359 -7.26 14.10 5.37
CA TYR A 359 -7.54 15.13 6.38
C TYR A 359 -8.98 15.06 6.90
N ALA A 360 -9.95 14.79 6.03
CA ALA A 360 -11.34 14.61 6.42
C ALA A 360 -11.54 13.39 7.35
N MET A 361 -10.88 12.26 7.06
CA MET A 361 -10.88 11.08 7.93
C MET A 361 -10.25 11.38 9.31
N LYS A 362 -9.16 12.15 9.36
CA LYS A 362 -8.59 12.62 10.63
C LYS A 362 -9.56 13.53 11.40
N LYS A 363 -10.26 14.45 10.72
CA LYS A 363 -11.30 15.32 11.32
C LYS A 363 -12.51 14.54 11.83
N LEU A 364 -12.88 13.43 11.19
CA LEU A 364 -13.91 12.51 11.71
C LEU A 364 -13.50 11.84 13.03
N GLY A 365 -12.21 11.91 13.39
CA GLY A 365 -11.68 11.33 14.62
C GLY A 365 -11.03 9.97 14.45
N CYS A 366 -10.82 9.53 13.22
CA CYS A 366 -10.14 8.27 12.93
C CYS A 366 -8.66 8.38 13.27
N ASN A 367 -8.10 7.28 13.77
CA ASN A 367 -6.68 7.09 13.94
C ASN A 367 -6.11 5.99 13.03
N LEU A 368 -6.99 5.26 12.35
CA LEU A 368 -6.67 4.20 11.41
C LEU A 368 -7.45 4.41 10.11
N VAL A 369 -6.81 4.17 8.98
CA VAL A 369 -7.46 4.05 7.67
C VAL A 369 -7.17 2.66 7.13
N ARG A 370 -8.22 1.91 6.78
CA ARG A 370 -8.11 0.62 6.11
C ARG A 370 -8.20 0.85 4.60
N ILE A 371 -7.07 0.72 3.92
CA ILE A 371 -6.95 0.88 2.47
C ILE A 371 -7.44 -0.41 1.83
N HIS A 372 -8.63 -0.36 1.24
CA HIS A 372 -9.34 -1.56 0.83
C HIS A 372 -8.85 -2.11 -0.50
N ILE A 373 -8.50 -3.41 -0.50
CA ILE A 373 -8.06 -4.32 -1.57
C ILE A 373 -7.90 -3.79 -3.01
N ALA A 374 -7.17 -2.71 -3.22
CA ALA A 374 -6.83 -2.20 -4.55
C ALA A 374 -5.56 -1.36 -4.48
N GLY A 375 -4.86 -1.23 -5.61
CA GLY A 375 -3.73 -0.32 -5.71
C GLY A 375 -4.15 1.12 -5.46
N VAL A 376 -3.36 1.81 -4.63
CA VAL A 376 -3.54 3.24 -4.34
C VAL A 376 -2.30 4.02 -4.74
N ASP A 377 -2.42 5.35 -4.83
CA ASP A 377 -1.25 6.21 -5.03
C ASP A 377 -0.29 6.09 -3.83
N PRO A 378 0.99 5.71 -4.02
CA PRO A 378 1.92 5.46 -2.91
C PRO A 378 2.30 6.72 -2.13
N ARG A 379 1.98 7.91 -2.63
CA ARG A 379 2.13 9.16 -1.87
C ARG A 379 1.24 9.18 -0.62
N ILE A 380 0.16 8.37 -0.57
CA ILE A 380 -0.70 8.23 0.61
C ILE A 380 0.09 7.76 1.85
N TYR A 381 1.08 6.88 1.68
CA TYR A 381 1.88 6.35 2.80
C TYR A 381 2.74 7.44 3.43
N ASN A 382 3.40 8.26 2.59
CA ASN A 382 4.15 9.43 3.04
C ASN A 382 3.25 10.46 3.73
N LEU A 383 2.02 10.65 3.23
CA LEU A 383 1.04 11.54 3.85
C LEU A 383 0.63 11.02 5.23
N ALA A 384 0.34 9.73 5.35
CA ALA A 384 -0.05 9.08 6.60
C ALA A 384 1.06 9.15 7.67
N ASP A 385 2.32 8.90 7.27
CA ASP A 385 3.48 9.06 8.15
C ASP A 385 3.59 10.48 8.71
N LYS A 386 3.47 11.48 7.85
CA LYS A 386 3.60 12.90 8.21
C LYS A 386 2.47 13.35 9.11
N MET A 387 1.25 12.93 8.82
CA MET A 387 0.07 13.38 9.55
C MET A 387 -0.20 12.61 10.84
N GLY A 388 0.47 11.48 11.07
CA GLY A 388 0.19 10.59 12.19
C GLY A 388 -1.13 9.84 12.01
N MET A 389 -1.29 9.11 10.90
CA MET A 389 -2.44 8.23 10.65
C MET A 389 -1.94 6.79 10.56
N LEU A 390 -2.55 5.85 11.29
CA LEU A 390 -2.25 4.43 11.12
C LEU A 390 -2.89 3.93 9.82
N LEU A 391 -2.23 2.99 9.16
CA LEU A 391 -2.74 2.33 7.96
C LEU A 391 -2.84 0.83 8.17
N TRP A 392 -3.99 0.30 7.77
CA TRP A 392 -4.21 -1.12 7.51
C TRP A 392 -4.24 -1.29 5.99
N VAL A 393 -3.30 -2.05 5.44
CA VAL A 393 -3.19 -2.31 4.00
C VAL A 393 -3.62 -3.73 3.69
N GLU A 394 -4.22 -3.94 2.52
CA GLU A 394 -4.70 -5.25 2.09
C GLU A 394 -4.07 -5.66 0.77
N VAL A 395 -3.68 -6.92 0.67
CA VAL A 395 -3.27 -7.48 -0.61
C VAL A 395 -4.52 -7.60 -1.50
N PRO A 396 -4.49 -7.16 -2.77
CA PRO A 396 -5.59 -7.39 -3.68
C PRO A 396 -5.91 -8.89 -3.77
N SER A 397 -7.16 -9.26 -3.50
CA SER A 397 -7.60 -10.64 -3.62
C SER A 397 -7.75 -11.06 -5.09
N PRO A 398 -7.38 -12.30 -5.45
CA PRO A 398 -7.90 -12.94 -6.66
C PRO A 398 -9.35 -13.39 -6.43
N HIS A 399 -10.02 -13.87 -7.48
CA HIS A 399 -11.42 -14.28 -7.46
C HIS A 399 -11.65 -15.78 -7.57
N SER A 400 -10.59 -16.56 -7.72
CA SER A 400 -10.56 -18.01 -7.67
C SER A 400 -9.51 -18.47 -6.66
N SER A 401 -9.73 -19.65 -6.07
CA SER A 401 -8.72 -20.31 -5.23
C SER A 401 -8.02 -21.43 -5.98
N THR A 402 -7.02 -21.07 -6.78
CA THR A 402 -6.18 -22.00 -7.55
C THR A 402 -4.71 -21.91 -7.14
N HIS A 403 -3.90 -22.91 -7.49
CA HIS A 403 -2.45 -22.82 -7.29
C HIS A 403 -1.84 -21.59 -7.99
N ARG A 404 -2.34 -21.24 -9.18
CA ARG A 404 -1.87 -20.08 -9.95
C ARG A 404 -2.25 -18.75 -9.29
N SER A 405 -3.50 -18.61 -8.83
CA SER A 405 -3.95 -17.42 -8.10
C SER A 405 -3.12 -17.14 -6.84
N ARG A 406 -2.74 -18.20 -6.10
CA ARG A 406 -1.87 -18.10 -4.91
C ARG A 406 -0.46 -17.64 -5.29
N GLY A 407 0.05 -18.11 -6.43
CA GLY A 407 1.31 -17.62 -7.00
C GLY A 407 1.26 -16.12 -7.27
N PHE A 408 0.24 -15.64 -7.98
CA PHE A 408 0.08 -14.21 -8.27
C PHE A 408 -0.12 -13.36 -7.01
N HIS A 409 -0.95 -13.83 -6.07
CA HIS A 409 -1.15 -13.17 -4.79
C HIS A 409 0.16 -13.01 -4.01
N ARG A 410 0.99 -14.07 -3.95
CA ARG A 410 2.29 -14.02 -3.27
C ARG A 410 3.22 -12.99 -3.91
N GLU A 411 3.33 -12.97 -5.23
CA GLU A 411 4.18 -12.01 -5.93
C GLU A 411 3.67 -10.56 -5.76
N GLU A 412 2.36 -10.34 -5.70
CA GLU A 412 1.79 -9.02 -5.39
C GLU A 412 2.16 -8.57 -3.98
N LEU A 413 1.98 -9.43 -2.96
CA LEU A 413 2.38 -9.12 -1.58
C LEU A 413 3.86 -8.73 -1.50
N LEU A 414 4.76 -9.49 -2.14
CA LEU A 414 6.20 -9.21 -2.10
C LEU A 414 6.55 -7.86 -2.72
N ARG A 415 5.86 -7.47 -3.80
CA ARG A 415 6.08 -6.17 -4.45
C ARG A 415 5.51 -5.02 -3.62
N MET A 416 4.35 -5.20 -3.00
CA MET A 416 3.79 -4.23 -2.07
C MET A 416 4.71 -4.02 -0.86
N LEU A 417 5.22 -5.10 -0.26
CA LEU A 417 6.19 -5.04 0.84
C LEU A 417 7.42 -4.24 0.43
N ALA A 418 8.02 -4.55 -0.74
CA ALA A 418 9.19 -3.83 -1.23
C ALA A 418 8.96 -2.31 -1.42
N LEU A 419 7.71 -1.90 -1.65
CA LEU A 419 7.32 -0.50 -1.82
C LEU A 419 7.08 0.22 -0.48
N ILE A 420 6.49 -0.44 0.51
CA ILE A 420 5.92 0.26 1.68
C ILE A 420 6.53 -0.09 3.04
N GLU A 421 7.52 -0.99 3.08
CA GLU A 421 8.13 -1.48 4.33
C GLU A 421 8.81 -0.39 5.19
N THR A 422 9.13 0.78 4.63
CA THR A 422 9.72 1.92 5.36
C THR A 422 8.72 2.68 6.23
N HIS A 423 7.42 2.60 5.94
CA HIS A 423 6.44 3.54 6.47
C HIS A 423 5.99 3.17 7.89
N PRO A 424 6.31 3.97 8.93
CA PRO A 424 5.83 3.71 10.30
C PRO A 424 4.30 3.72 10.41
N SER A 425 3.58 4.42 9.52
CA SER A 425 2.12 4.42 9.48
C SER A 425 1.51 3.06 9.19
N VAL A 426 2.17 2.23 8.39
CA VAL A 426 1.65 0.90 8.04
C VAL A 426 1.84 -0.03 9.23
N VAL A 427 0.74 -0.52 9.79
CA VAL A 427 0.76 -1.30 11.03
C VAL A 427 0.03 -2.64 10.93
N ILE A 428 -0.94 -2.78 10.02
CA ILE A 428 -1.72 -4.00 9.82
C ILE A 428 -1.69 -4.37 8.34
N TRP A 429 -1.52 -5.65 8.05
CA TRP A 429 -1.68 -6.24 6.72
C TRP A 429 -2.78 -7.29 6.75
N SER A 430 -3.75 -7.21 5.84
CA SER A 430 -4.63 -8.34 5.55
C SER A 430 -4.14 -9.08 4.31
N LEU A 431 -4.06 -10.42 4.41
CA LEU A 431 -3.75 -11.28 3.28
C LEU A 431 -4.98 -11.48 2.39
N TYR A 432 -6.13 -11.77 2.97
CA TYR A 432 -7.39 -11.97 2.24
C TYR A 432 -8.53 -11.16 2.86
N ASN A 433 -9.60 -10.94 2.09
CA ASN A 433 -10.83 -10.31 2.56
C ASN A 433 -12.03 -11.18 2.15
N GLU A 434 -12.94 -11.47 3.08
CA GLU A 434 -14.22 -12.16 2.79
C GLU A 434 -14.12 -13.47 1.98
N ASP A 435 -13.05 -14.24 2.20
CA ASP A 435 -12.70 -15.45 1.42
C ASP A 435 -12.48 -15.20 -0.08
N TRP A 436 -12.41 -13.96 -0.57
CA TRP A 436 -12.20 -13.69 -1.99
C TRP A 436 -10.85 -14.23 -2.45
N GLY A 437 -10.86 -15.27 -3.30
CA GLY A 437 -9.65 -15.99 -3.71
C GLY A 437 -9.26 -17.15 -2.78
N ALA A 438 -10.05 -17.38 -1.73
CA ALA A 438 -9.90 -18.43 -0.74
C ALA A 438 -11.28 -19.04 -0.36
N GLN A 439 -12.23 -19.08 -1.30
CA GLN A 439 -13.63 -19.47 -1.04
C GLN A 439 -13.79 -20.90 -0.50
N ASP A 440 -12.76 -21.72 -0.63
CA ASP A 440 -12.69 -23.09 -0.14
C ASP A 440 -11.91 -23.22 1.18
N ILE A 441 -11.57 -22.13 1.87
CA ILE A 441 -10.75 -22.10 3.09
C ILE A 441 -11.27 -23.05 4.19
N ALA A 442 -12.59 -23.21 4.31
CA ALA A 442 -13.20 -24.13 5.27
C ALA A 442 -12.94 -25.62 4.94
N THR A 443 -12.86 -25.98 3.65
CA THR A 443 -12.85 -27.38 3.20
C THR A 443 -11.51 -27.81 2.59
N ASN A 444 -10.68 -26.88 2.12
CA ASN A 444 -9.41 -27.15 1.44
C ASN A 444 -8.20 -26.94 2.38
N PRO A 445 -7.49 -28.02 2.76
CA PRO A 445 -6.28 -27.93 3.56
C PRO A 445 -5.14 -27.17 2.88
N GLU A 446 -5.04 -27.19 1.54
CA GLU A 446 -3.98 -26.50 0.81
C GLU A 446 -4.17 -24.98 0.86
N THR A 447 -5.41 -24.50 0.75
CA THR A 447 -5.74 -23.07 0.92
C THR A 447 -5.32 -22.60 2.31
N ARG A 448 -5.70 -23.36 3.36
CA ARG A 448 -5.28 -23.05 4.73
C ARG A 448 -3.77 -23.08 4.89
N GLN A 449 -3.10 -24.09 4.34
CA GLN A 449 -1.64 -24.21 4.45
C GLN A 449 -0.94 -23.03 3.81
N TYR A 450 -1.36 -22.62 2.61
CA TYR A 450 -0.81 -21.45 1.94
C TYR A 450 -0.97 -20.17 2.79
N ILE A 451 -2.18 -19.89 3.30
CA ILE A 451 -2.42 -18.70 4.13
C ILE A 451 -1.60 -18.75 5.43
N MET A 452 -1.49 -19.91 6.07
CA MET A 452 -0.62 -20.11 7.24
C MET A 452 0.86 -19.88 6.93
N ASP A 453 1.34 -20.35 5.78
CA ASP A 453 2.72 -20.15 5.36
C ASP A 453 3.00 -18.66 5.10
N MET A 454 2.06 -17.94 4.50
CA MET A 454 2.15 -16.49 4.30
C MET A 454 2.11 -15.72 5.62
N TYR A 455 1.24 -16.11 6.57
CA TYR A 455 1.22 -15.55 7.92
C TYR A 455 2.57 -15.74 8.61
N HIS A 456 3.11 -16.96 8.64
CA HIS A 456 4.41 -17.22 9.26
C HIS A 456 5.56 -16.51 8.55
N PHE A 457 5.53 -16.41 7.22
CA PHE A 457 6.49 -15.63 6.45
C PHE A 457 6.49 -14.17 6.90
N MET A 458 5.31 -13.55 7.00
CA MET A 458 5.16 -12.17 7.47
C MET A 458 5.67 -11.99 8.90
N GLN A 459 5.33 -12.89 9.82
CA GLN A 459 5.81 -12.84 11.21
C GLN A 459 7.34 -12.92 11.33
N LEU A 460 7.99 -13.72 10.48
CA LEU A 460 9.44 -13.94 10.53
C LEU A 460 10.22 -12.87 9.78
N ALA A 461 9.77 -12.50 8.57
CA ALA A 461 10.47 -11.57 7.69
C ALA A 461 10.13 -10.11 8.00
N HIS A 462 8.89 -9.84 8.39
CA HIS A 462 8.32 -8.51 8.59
C HIS A 462 7.62 -8.37 9.96
N PRO A 463 8.36 -8.60 11.08
CA PRO A 463 7.78 -8.60 12.44
C PRO A 463 7.29 -7.23 12.91
N GLN A 464 7.49 -6.17 12.13
CA GLN A 464 7.06 -4.82 12.42
C GLN A 464 5.57 -4.57 12.13
N PHE A 465 4.84 -5.58 11.65
CA PHE A 465 3.43 -5.50 11.27
C PHE A 465 2.59 -6.53 12.03
N LEU A 466 1.32 -6.19 12.27
CA LEU A 466 0.30 -7.17 12.58
C LEU A 466 -0.27 -7.76 11.28
N VAL A 467 -0.61 -9.05 11.31
CA VAL A 467 -1.10 -9.77 10.13
C VAL A 467 -2.48 -10.34 10.40
N VAL A 468 -3.40 -10.07 9.48
CA VAL A 468 -4.73 -10.69 9.39
C VAL A 468 -4.72 -11.70 8.25
N ASP A 469 -5.10 -12.94 8.54
CA ASP A 469 -5.12 -14.02 7.53
C ASP A 469 -6.24 -13.84 6.50
N ASN A 470 -7.46 -13.62 6.97
CA ASN A 470 -8.64 -13.44 6.15
C ASN A 470 -9.61 -12.54 6.90
N ASP A 471 -9.73 -11.29 6.47
CA ASP A 471 -10.46 -10.28 7.21
C ASP A 471 -11.97 -10.55 7.22
N GLY A 472 -12.55 -10.51 8.43
CA GLY A 472 -13.98 -10.34 8.62
C GLY A 472 -14.83 -11.60 8.51
N TRP A 473 -14.25 -12.73 8.13
CA TRP A 473 -15.01 -13.83 7.54
C TRP A 473 -14.72 -15.22 8.12
N GLN A 474 -13.68 -15.94 7.65
CA GLN A 474 -13.31 -17.26 8.17
C GLN A 474 -11.80 -17.29 8.50
N HIS A 475 -11.46 -17.05 9.76
CA HIS A 475 -10.08 -17.13 10.25
C HIS A 475 -9.62 -18.58 10.46
N ILE A 476 -8.32 -18.83 10.36
CA ILE A 476 -7.74 -20.17 10.51
C ILE A 476 -7.29 -20.39 11.95
N SER A 477 -7.84 -21.42 12.60
CA SER A 477 -7.27 -22.03 13.81
C SER A 477 -6.43 -23.25 13.45
N TYR A 478 -5.20 -23.28 13.95
CA TYR A 478 -4.32 -24.45 13.85
C TYR A 478 -3.50 -24.66 15.12
N THR A 479 -3.59 -25.87 15.69
CA THR A 479 -3.11 -26.28 17.01
C THR A 479 -3.64 -25.40 18.16
N GLY A 480 -4.93 -25.05 18.09
CA GLY A 480 -5.61 -24.24 19.11
C GLY A 480 -5.15 -22.80 19.18
N ARG A 481 -4.54 -22.30 18.10
CA ARG A 481 -4.11 -20.91 17.94
C ARG A 481 -4.63 -20.35 16.63
N LEU A 482 -5.14 -19.12 16.68
CA LEU A 482 -5.42 -18.36 15.48
C LEU A 482 -4.13 -18.12 14.69
N LYS A 483 -4.20 -18.20 13.36
CA LYS A 483 -3.10 -17.89 12.43
C LYS A 483 -3.25 -16.49 11.87
N SER A 484 -3.58 -15.59 12.79
CA SER A 484 -3.79 -14.17 12.62
C SER A 484 -3.50 -13.51 13.96
N ASP A 485 -2.96 -12.29 13.92
CA ASP A 485 -2.70 -11.49 15.12
C ASP A 485 -3.96 -10.84 15.68
N LEU A 486 -5.03 -10.79 14.88
CA LEU A 486 -6.29 -10.14 15.19
C LEU A 486 -7.45 -11.07 14.80
N LEU A 487 -8.46 -11.17 15.67
CA LEU A 487 -9.75 -11.75 15.29
C LEU A 487 -10.62 -10.61 14.77
N THR A 488 -11.11 -10.71 13.54
CA THR A 488 -11.87 -9.64 12.91
C THR A 488 -13.25 -10.13 12.48
N ALA A 489 -14.21 -9.23 12.31
CA ALA A 489 -15.59 -9.58 11.96
C ALA A 489 -16.26 -8.45 11.19
N HIS A 490 -16.97 -8.81 10.11
CA HIS A 490 -17.83 -7.89 9.37
C HIS A 490 -19.28 -8.03 9.86
N LEU A 491 -19.86 -6.91 10.32
CA LEU A 491 -21.18 -6.88 10.93
C LEU A 491 -22.04 -5.78 10.31
N TYR A 492 -23.01 -6.20 9.49
CA TYR A 492 -23.94 -5.30 8.81
C TYR A 492 -25.36 -5.44 9.36
N THR A 493 -25.79 -4.45 10.13
CA THR A 493 -27.19 -4.34 10.57
C THR A 493 -27.55 -2.88 10.89
N PRO A 494 -28.74 -2.39 10.48
CA PRO A 494 -29.21 -1.06 10.86
C PRO A 494 -29.92 -1.04 12.23
N ASP A 495 -30.21 -2.21 12.83
CA ASP A 495 -30.92 -2.30 14.11
C ASP A 495 -29.92 -2.35 15.28
N LEU A 496 -30.02 -1.34 16.15
CA LEU A 496 -29.20 -1.25 17.36
C LEU A 496 -29.45 -2.42 18.33
N SER A 497 -30.63 -3.01 18.37
CA SER A 497 -30.91 -4.15 19.25
C SER A 497 -30.18 -5.40 18.76
N ARG A 498 -30.29 -5.68 17.46
CA ARG A 498 -29.51 -6.75 16.81
C ARG A 498 -28.01 -6.52 16.93
N TRP A 499 -27.55 -5.27 16.79
CA TRP A 499 -26.14 -4.90 16.98
C TRP A 499 -25.62 -5.34 18.35
N LYS A 500 -26.34 -4.99 19.43
CA LYS A 500 -25.98 -5.40 20.79
C LYS A 500 -25.91 -6.91 20.95
N GLU A 501 -26.91 -7.63 20.43
CA GLU A 501 -26.94 -9.10 20.48
C GLU A 501 -25.73 -9.72 19.80
N LEU A 502 -25.37 -9.25 18.60
CA LEU A 502 -24.22 -9.74 17.84
C LEU A 502 -22.91 -9.47 18.58
N LEU A 503 -22.71 -8.24 19.08
CA LEU A 503 -21.52 -7.91 19.84
C LEU A 503 -21.38 -8.73 21.12
N ASP A 504 -22.48 -8.91 21.88
CA ASP A 504 -22.49 -9.73 23.09
C ASP A 504 -22.15 -11.19 22.78
N ALA A 505 -22.72 -11.73 21.69
CA ALA A 505 -22.45 -13.09 21.25
C ALA A 505 -20.98 -13.31 20.90
N ILE A 506 -20.38 -12.45 20.08
CA ILE A 506 -18.96 -12.58 19.67
C ILE A 506 -18.03 -12.41 20.88
N VAL A 507 -18.27 -11.40 21.71
CA VAL A 507 -17.48 -11.16 22.93
C VAL A 507 -17.56 -12.35 23.90
N SER A 508 -18.71 -13.04 23.96
CA SER A 508 -18.88 -14.24 24.77
C SER A 508 -18.13 -15.47 24.22
N GLY A 509 -17.70 -15.43 22.96
CA GLY A 509 -16.97 -16.50 22.27
C GLY A 509 -17.77 -17.26 21.22
N LYS A 510 -18.97 -16.81 20.88
CA LYS A 510 -19.76 -17.43 19.82
C LYS A 510 -19.13 -17.10 18.46
N MET A 511 -18.73 -18.11 17.70
CA MET A 511 -18.13 -17.95 16.37
C MET A 511 -19.08 -18.33 15.24
N GLU A 512 -20.20 -19.00 15.56
CA GLU A 512 -21.22 -19.40 14.58
C GLU A 512 -22.48 -18.52 14.70
N GLY A 513 -23.08 -18.18 13.56
CA GLY A 513 -24.32 -17.40 13.50
C GLY A 513 -24.21 -15.97 14.04
N VAL A 514 -22.97 -15.44 14.07
CA VAL A 514 -22.65 -14.06 14.45
C VAL A 514 -22.20 -13.22 13.25
N ALA A 515 -21.66 -13.87 12.22
CA ALA A 515 -21.32 -13.31 10.92
C ALA A 515 -21.98 -14.17 9.82
N ALA A 516 -21.66 -13.90 8.55
CA ALA A 516 -22.20 -14.64 7.41
C ALA A 516 -21.83 -16.14 7.45
N PHE A 517 -20.62 -16.46 7.93
CA PHE A 517 -20.10 -17.82 8.08
C PHE A 517 -19.52 -18.01 9.49
N PRO A 518 -19.14 -19.24 9.88
CA PRO A 518 -18.35 -19.45 11.09
C PRO A 518 -17.04 -18.66 11.03
N LEU A 519 -16.83 -17.77 12.02
CA LEU A 519 -15.68 -16.87 12.08
C LEU A 519 -14.32 -17.58 12.19
N VAL A 520 -14.32 -18.85 12.61
CA VAL A 520 -13.11 -19.65 12.78
C VAL A 520 -13.31 -21.01 12.15
N VAL A 521 -12.36 -21.43 11.32
CA VAL A 521 -12.26 -22.74 10.67
C VAL A 521 -10.94 -23.43 11.03
N GLY A 522 -10.79 -24.69 10.63
CA GLY A 522 -9.63 -25.49 10.99
C GLY A 522 -9.91 -26.36 12.19
N ASP A 523 -9.06 -26.32 13.23
CA ASP A 523 -9.31 -27.12 14.44
C ASP A 523 -10.31 -26.44 15.39
N PRO A 524 -11.06 -27.24 16.19
CA PRO A 524 -12.10 -26.72 17.08
C PRO A 524 -11.55 -26.19 18.42
N PHE A 525 -10.23 -26.04 18.56
CA PHE A 525 -9.58 -25.75 19.84
C PHE A 525 -9.23 -24.28 20.02
N PHE A 526 -9.68 -23.39 19.14
CA PHE A 526 -9.48 -21.95 19.34
C PHE A 526 -10.17 -21.47 20.63
N TYR A 527 -9.42 -20.68 21.41
CA TYR A 527 -9.94 -20.04 22.62
C TYR A 527 -10.04 -18.52 22.41
N ARG A 528 -11.23 -17.96 22.67
CA ARG A 528 -11.45 -16.51 22.65
C ARG A 528 -10.46 -15.78 23.57
N LYS A 529 -10.20 -14.50 23.27
CA LYS A 529 -9.28 -13.60 23.99
C LYS A 529 -7.79 -13.95 23.86
N GLN A 530 -7.42 -14.94 23.05
CA GLN A 530 -6.03 -15.17 22.68
C GLN A 530 -5.45 -13.98 21.91
N VAL A 531 -6.29 -13.35 21.07
CA VAL A 531 -5.95 -12.19 20.24
C VAL A 531 -7.01 -11.08 20.42
N PRO A 532 -6.68 -9.82 20.07
CA PRO A 532 -7.62 -8.70 20.08
C PRO A 532 -8.76 -8.94 19.08
N LEU A 533 -9.98 -8.54 19.47
CA LEU A 533 -11.16 -8.54 18.60
C LEU A 533 -11.35 -7.16 17.98
N ILE A 534 -11.52 -7.09 16.66
CA ILE A 534 -11.83 -5.85 15.93
C ILE A 534 -13.09 -6.09 15.10
N ILE A 535 -14.02 -5.13 15.09
CA ILE A 535 -15.11 -5.13 14.11
C ILE A 535 -14.64 -4.37 12.88
N SER A 536 -14.05 -5.09 11.92
CA SER A 536 -13.28 -4.54 10.79
C SER A 536 -14.14 -4.04 9.63
N GLU A 537 -15.45 -4.28 9.68
CA GLU A 537 -16.45 -3.57 8.89
C GLU A 537 -17.78 -3.50 9.65
N TRP A 538 -18.38 -2.32 9.67
CA TRP A 538 -19.74 -2.10 10.12
C TRP A 538 -20.31 -0.80 9.53
N GLY A 539 -21.61 -0.61 9.65
CA GLY A 539 -22.29 0.53 9.07
C GLY A 539 -23.01 0.14 7.78
N GLY A 540 -22.59 0.70 6.64
CA GLY A 540 -23.32 0.50 5.38
C GLY A 540 -24.67 1.23 5.30
N PHE A 541 -24.94 2.13 6.25
CA PHE A 541 -26.18 2.92 6.32
C PHE A 541 -26.31 3.80 5.07
N GLY A 542 -27.14 3.37 4.11
CA GLY A 542 -27.32 4.06 2.82
C GLY A 542 -27.17 3.17 1.58
N PHE A 543 -26.59 1.98 1.71
CA PHE A 543 -26.64 0.98 0.64
C PHE A 543 -28.03 0.32 0.61
N SER A 544 -28.59 0.10 -0.58
CA SER A 544 -29.96 -0.42 -0.74
C SER A 544 -30.18 -1.74 0.00
N ASP A 545 -29.15 -2.57 0.04
CA ASP A 545 -29.24 -3.94 0.56
C ASP A 545 -29.05 -4.00 2.08
N TYR A 546 -28.45 -2.96 2.69
CA TYR A 546 -28.22 -2.87 4.14
C TYR A 546 -29.27 -2.00 4.86
N GLY A 547 -29.94 -1.09 4.14
CA GLY A 547 -30.91 -0.16 4.69
C GLY A 547 -30.29 0.96 5.52
N GLY A 548 -31.08 1.61 6.38
CA GLY A 548 -30.62 2.64 7.31
C GLY A 548 -31.31 4.00 7.16
N PRO A 549 -30.93 4.97 8.03
CA PRO A 549 -31.51 6.31 8.05
C PRO A 549 -31.26 7.08 6.76
N LYS A 550 -32.27 7.82 6.29
CA LYS A 550 -32.19 8.64 5.07
C LYS A 550 -31.70 10.06 5.32
N GLY A 551 -31.81 10.55 6.57
CA GLY A 551 -31.37 11.88 6.98
C GLY A 551 -29.98 11.86 7.63
N SER A 552 -29.19 12.92 7.43
CA SER A 552 -27.83 13.04 8.00
C SER A 552 -27.83 13.05 9.54
N ASP A 553 -28.80 13.71 10.17
CA ASP A 553 -28.89 13.78 11.64
C ASP A 553 -29.21 12.42 12.28
N GLU A 554 -30.14 11.68 11.67
CA GLU A 554 -30.49 10.31 12.11
C GLU A 554 -29.30 9.37 11.93
N ARG A 555 -28.59 9.48 10.79
CA ARG A 555 -27.37 8.72 10.52
C ARG A 555 -26.27 9.00 11.54
N THR A 556 -26.02 10.27 11.83
CA THR A 556 -25.05 10.71 12.85
C THR A 556 -25.41 10.14 14.22
N SER A 557 -26.69 10.21 14.61
CA SER A 557 -27.16 9.69 15.89
C SER A 557 -27.02 8.17 15.99
N LEU A 558 -27.32 7.44 14.91
CA LEU A 558 -27.19 5.99 14.86
C LEU A 558 -25.72 5.54 14.94
N ILE A 559 -24.84 6.16 14.16
CA ILE A 559 -23.38 5.89 14.19
C ILE A 559 -22.84 6.09 15.60
N LYS A 560 -23.24 7.18 16.27
CA LYS A 560 -22.85 7.45 17.65
C LYS A 560 -23.31 6.35 18.61
N ALA A 561 -24.56 5.90 18.50
CA ALA A 561 -25.09 4.83 19.34
C ALA A 561 -24.34 3.49 19.10
N PHE A 562 -23.99 3.18 17.86
CA PHE A 562 -23.22 1.97 17.52
C PHE A 562 -21.80 2.04 18.11
N LYS A 563 -21.12 3.19 18.00
CA LYS A 563 -19.80 3.43 18.62
C LYS A 563 -19.85 3.26 20.14
N ASP A 564 -20.91 3.77 20.80
CA ASP A 564 -21.06 3.65 22.25
C ASP A 564 -21.18 2.16 22.67
N GLU A 565 -21.87 1.33 21.88
CA GLU A 565 -21.97 -0.12 22.12
C GLU A 565 -20.65 -0.88 21.84
N LEU A 566 -19.88 -0.47 20.83
CA LEU A 566 -18.55 -1.03 20.60
C LEU A 566 -17.63 -0.77 21.80
N ARG A 567 -17.66 0.46 22.32
CA ARG A 567 -16.79 0.92 23.42
C ARG A 567 -17.18 0.39 24.79
N SER A 568 -18.43 -0.01 24.98
CA SER A 568 -18.87 -0.63 26.23
C SER A 568 -18.40 -2.09 26.39
N ARG A 569 -17.74 -2.65 25.37
CA ARG A 569 -17.30 -4.05 25.28
C ARG A 569 -15.78 -4.15 25.14
N PRO A 570 -15.18 -5.32 25.46
CA PRO A 570 -13.74 -5.55 25.34
C PRO A 570 -13.33 -5.80 23.88
N ILE A 571 -13.60 -4.82 23.02
CA ILE A 571 -13.23 -4.77 21.61
C ILE A 571 -12.03 -3.83 21.49
N ALA A 572 -11.06 -4.19 20.65
CA ALA A 572 -9.79 -3.47 20.50
C ALA A 572 -9.82 -2.41 19.39
N GLY A 573 -10.84 -2.44 18.53
CA GLY A 573 -11.02 -1.45 17.49
C GLY A 573 -12.26 -1.70 16.65
N ASP A 574 -12.57 -0.73 15.80
CA ASP A 574 -13.63 -0.81 14.81
C ASP A 574 -13.26 -0.05 13.54
N VAL A 575 -13.87 -0.43 12.41
CA VAL A 575 -13.67 0.24 11.11
C VAL A 575 -15.03 0.50 10.48
N TYR A 576 -15.36 1.78 10.29
CA TYR A 576 -16.61 2.19 9.65
C TYR A 576 -16.55 2.05 8.12
N THR A 577 -17.57 1.45 7.51
CA THR A 577 -17.71 1.32 6.05
C THR A 577 -18.74 2.35 5.54
N GLN A 578 -18.36 3.39 4.77
CA GLN A 578 -17.01 3.72 4.25
C GLN A 578 -16.78 5.25 4.15
N ALA A 579 -15.57 5.66 3.78
CA ALA A 579 -15.15 7.06 3.68
C ALA A 579 -15.87 7.84 2.57
N THR A 580 -15.76 7.40 1.32
CA THR A 580 -16.35 8.05 0.13
C THR A 580 -17.36 7.13 -0.54
N ASN A 581 -18.31 7.68 -1.30
CA ASN A 581 -19.19 6.85 -2.13
C ASN A 581 -18.41 6.25 -3.31
N ILE A 582 -18.72 5.02 -3.69
CA ILE A 582 -18.08 4.33 -4.83
C ILE A 582 -19.14 3.61 -5.64
N GLU A 583 -19.28 3.96 -6.92
CA GLU A 583 -20.29 3.40 -7.82
C GLU A 583 -21.68 3.26 -7.15
N ASP A 584 -22.20 2.05 -6.96
CA ASP A 584 -23.52 1.81 -6.36
C ASP A 584 -23.53 1.93 -4.82
N GLU A 585 -22.37 1.92 -4.17
CA GLU A 585 -22.22 2.04 -2.72
C GLU A 585 -22.29 3.51 -2.27
N ARG A 586 -23.49 3.93 -1.86
CA ARG A 586 -23.82 5.30 -1.43
C ARG A 586 -23.85 5.49 0.09
N ASN A 587 -22.81 5.01 0.77
CA ASN A 587 -22.64 5.04 2.23
C ASN A 587 -21.38 5.81 2.69
N GLY A 588 -20.81 6.67 1.86
CA GLY A 588 -19.71 7.57 2.20
C GLY A 588 -20.11 8.60 3.28
N LEU A 589 -19.13 9.06 4.05
CA LEU A 589 -19.25 10.21 4.96
C LEU A 589 -18.58 11.48 4.42
N ILE A 590 -17.79 11.34 3.36
CA ILE A 590 -16.93 12.35 2.76
C ILE A 590 -17.30 12.50 1.29
N ASP A 591 -17.40 13.74 0.81
CA ASP A 591 -17.54 14.03 -0.62
C ASP A 591 -16.27 13.64 -1.37
N ALA A 592 -16.42 12.93 -2.49
CA ALA A 592 -15.31 12.31 -3.22
C ALA A 592 -14.41 13.31 -3.99
N HIS A 593 -14.85 14.56 -4.15
CA HIS A 593 -14.10 15.58 -4.89
C HIS A 593 -13.60 16.69 -3.96
N THR A 594 -14.44 17.15 -3.04
CA THR A 594 -14.11 18.28 -2.15
C THR A 594 -13.48 17.84 -0.84
N GLY A 595 -13.71 16.60 -0.41
CA GLY A 595 -13.35 16.14 0.93
C GLY A 595 -14.22 16.72 2.05
N GLU A 596 -15.34 17.38 1.73
CA GLU A 596 -16.26 17.91 2.73
C GLU A 596 -16.98 16.78 3.49
N LEU A 597 -17.19 17.00 4.79
CA LEU A 597 -17.88 16.05 5.64
C LEU A 597 -19.40 16.22 5.52
N SER A 598 -20.10 15.10 5.30
CA SER A 598 -21.58 15.04 5.32
C SER A 598 -22.16 14.94 6.74
N VAL A 599 -21.30 14.78 7.74
CA VAL A 599 -21.61 14.57 9.15
C VAL A 599 -20.71 15.43 10.05
N ALA A 600 -21.01 15.49 11.35
CA ALA A 600 -20.22 16.27 12.31
C ALA A 600 -18.78 15.76 12.47
N GLU A 601 -17.84 16.68 12.69
CA GLU A 601 -16.45 16.35 13.06
C GLU A 601 -16.40 15.52 14.35
N GLY A 602 -15.41 14.63 14.45
CA GLY A 602 -15.20 13.77 15.61
C GLY A 602 -16.25 12.67 15.81
N LEU A 603 -17.16 12.43 14.84
CA LEU A 603 -18.20 11.41 14.95
C LEU A 603 -17.65 10.00 15.25
N LEU A 604 -16.52 9.64 14.64
CA LEU A 604 -15.87 8.33 14.81
C LEU A 604 -14.83 8.31 15.94
N ASN A 605 -14.57 9.45 16.60
CA ASN A 605 -13.67 9.52 17.74
C ASN A 605 -14.28 8.83 18.96
N SER A 606 -13.62 7.78 19.47
CA SER A 606 -14.00 7.14 20.73
C SER A 606 -13.05 7.41 21.90
N ARG A 607 -11.95 8.14 21.67
CA ARG A 607 -10.88 8.40 22.65
C ARG A 607 -11.25 9.44 23.71
N SER A 608 -12.19 10.32 23.40
CA SER A 608 -12.62 11.42 24.26
C SER A 608 -13.82 11.07 25.15
N ARG A 609 -14.16 9.78 25.29
CA ARG A 609 -15.30 9.28 26.08
C ARG A 609 -14.92 8.23 27.10
#